data_AF-A0A645I2A7-F1
#
_entry.id   AF-A0A645I2A7-F1
#
_cell.length_a   1.000
_cell.length_b   1.000
_cell.length_c   1.000
_cell.angle_alpha   90.00
_cell.angle_beta   90.00
_cell.angle_gamma   90.00
#
_symmetry.space_group_name_H-M   'P 1'
#
loop_
_entity.id
_entity.type
_entity.pdbx_description
1 polymer ?
#
loop_
_entity_poly.entity_id
_entity_poly.type
_entity_poly.pdbx_seq_one_letter_code
_entity_poly.pdbx_strand_id
1 'polypeptide(L)'
;MYSFKKVLVYNKALEDDAERKGFCMMVRSSGRFLGIMKKYRENYNRECLLIYSMWDGYLRQSDNTLQSLMDGFQNSIQLHTSGHATNEAIVEVCNTVSPKQAIIPIHTFNPTKFDSLGLRFHIEHLSDGQVFEVN
;
A
#
# COMPACT_ATOMS: atom_id res chain seq x y z
N MET A 1 -12.84 -10.07 7.98
CA MET A 1 -11.94 -10.75 7.01
C MET A 1 -12.76 -11.06 5.76
N TYR A 2 -12.41 -10.52 4.59
CA TYR A 2 -13.16 -10.76 3.35
C TYR A 2 -13.08 -12.25 2.97
N SER A 3 -14.23 -12.92 2.87
CA SER A 3 -14.33 -14.33 2.49
C SER A 3 -14.61 -14.43 1.00
N PHE A 4 -13.56 -14.52 0.18
CA PHE A 4 -13.71 -14.88 -1.21
C PHE A 4 -13.98 -16.38 -1.29
N LYS A 5 -15.24 -16.77 -1.48
CA LYS A 5 -15.65 -18.19 -1.59
C LYS A 5 -14.92 -18.94 -2.72
N LYS A 6 -14.44 -18.21 -3.73
CA LYS A 6 -13.66 -18.75 -4.84
C LYS A 6 -12.80 -17.64 -5.45
N VAL A 7 -11.49 -17.82 -5.48
CA VAL A 7 -10.57 -16.98 -6.25
C VAL A 7 -10.27 -17.69 -7.57
N LEU A 8 -10.49 -17.00 -8.69
CA LEU A 8 -10.27 -17.53 -10.03
C LEU A 8 -9.11 -16.80 -10.71
N VAL A 9 -8.39 -17.51 -11.58
CA VAL A 9 -7.35 -16.90 -12.42
C VAL A 9 -7.98 -16.48 -13.73
N TYR A 10 -7.87 -15.19 -14.08
CA TYR A 10 -8.42 -14.66 -15.32
C TYR A 10 -7.89 -15.43 -16.54
N ASN A 11 -8.82 -15.94 -17.34
CA ASN A 11 -8.55 -16.61 -18.60
C ASN A 11 -9.76 -16.44 -19.53
N LYS A 12 -9.58 -16.69 -20.84
CA LYS A 12 -10.63 -16.49 -21.85
C LYS A 12 -11.91 -17.29 -21.59
N ALA A 13 -11.82 -18.47 -20.98
CA ALA A 13 -12.99 -19.31 -20.71
C ALA A 13 -13.89 -18.73 -19.60
N LEU A 14 -13.39 -17.77 -18.81
CA LEU A 14 -14.16 -17.08 -17.77
C LEU A 14 -14.70 -15.72 -18.23
N GLU A 15 -14.32 -15.27 -19.42
CA GLU A 15 -14.52 -13.89 -19.87
C GLU A 15 -15.99 -13.57 -20.09
N ASP A 16 -16.72 -14.42 -20.82
CA ASP A 16 -18.16 -14.27 -21.05
C ASP A 16 -18.95 -14.24 -19.74
N ASP A 17 -18.55 -15.10 -18.80
CA ASP A 17 -19.20 -15.23 -17.50
C ASP A 17 -18.91 -14.02 -16.60
N ALA A 18 -17.68 -13.50 -16.66
CA ALA A 18 -17.25 -12.32 -15.94
C ALA A 18 -17.91 -11.05 -16.48
N GLU A 19 -18.00 -10.89 -17.80
CA GLU A 19 -18.68 -9.76 -18.45
C GLU A 19 -20.17 -9.76 -18.14
N ARG A 20 -20.82 -10.93 -18.19
CA ARG A 20 -22.26 -11.05 -17.89
C ARG A 20 -22.61 -10.79 -16.43
N LYS A 21 -21.78 -11.25 -15.49
CA LYS A 21 -22.10 -11.21 -14.04
C LYS A 21 -21.48 -10.02 -13.32
N GLY A 22 -20.53 -9.33 -13.94
CA GLY A 22 -19.61 -8.44 -13.25
C GLY A 22 -18.58 -9.21 -12.42
N PHE A 23 -17.44 -8.57 -12.15
CA PHE A 23 -16.36 -9.18 -11.38
C PHE A 23 -15.50 -8.12 -10.68
N CYS A 24 -14.69 -8.59 -9.73
CA CYS A 24 -13.60 -7.83 -9.13
C CYS A 24 -12.29 -8.53 -9.45
N MET A 25 -11.26 -7.75 -9.81
CA MET A 25 -9.95 -8.27 -10.19
C MET A 25 -8.85 -7.51 -9.46
N MET A 26 -7.92 -8.27 -8.86
CA MET A 26 -6.65 -7.73 -8.40
C MET A 26 -5.72 -7.55 -9.58
N VAL A 27 -5.24 -6.32 -9.78
CA VAL A 27 -4.37 -5.97 -10.90
C VAL A 27 -2.94 -5.75 -10.42
N ARG A 28 -1.96 -6.28 -11.16
CA ARG A 28 -0.52 -6.04 -10.94
C ARG A 28 0.06 -5.24 -12.10
N SER A 29 1.14 -4.51 -11.83
CA SER A 29 1.91 -3.87 -12.91
C SER A 29 2.61 -4.92 -13.77
N SER A 30 1.98 -5.33 -14.87
CA SER A 30 2.58 -6.22 -15.87
C SER A 30 1.91 -6.04 -17.23
N GLY A 31 2.62 -6.39 -18.31
CA GLY A 31 2.08 -6.27 -19.68
C GLY A 31 0.79 -7.08 -19.90
N ARG A 32 0.62 -8.21 -19.19
CA ARG A 32 -0.62 -9.00 -19.25
C ARG A 32 -1.81 -8.20 -18.74
N PHE A 33 -1.67 -7.54 -17.59
CA PHE A 33 -2.75 -6.74 -17.02
C PHE A 33 -3.01 -5.47 -17.83
N LEU A 34 -1.99 -4.89 -18.45
CA LEU A 34 -2.16 -3.75 -19.36
C LEU A 34 -3.11 -4.09 -20.51
N GLY A 35 -2.94 -5.27 -21.13
CA GLY A 35 -3.85 -5.73 -22.19
C GLY A 35 -5.28 -5.97 -21.71
N ILE A 36 -5.45 -6.61 -20.55
CA ILE A 36 -6.76 -6.87 -19.96
C ILE A 36 -7.46 -5.55 -19.61
N MET A 37 -6.78 -4.64 -18.92
CA MET A 37 -7.33 -3.34 -18.54
C MET A 37 -7.67 -2.49 -19.75
N LYS A 38 -6.83 -2.49 -20.79
CA LYS A 38 -7.13 -1.80 -22.06
C LYS A 38 -8.46 -2.27 -22.66
N LYS A 39 -8.70 -3.59 -22.71
CA LYS A 39 -9.98 -4.15 -23.20
C LYS A 39 -11.18 -3.59 -22.43
N TYR A 40 -11.15 -3.64 -21.09
CA TYR A 40 -12.27 -3.16 -20.28
C TYR A 40 -12.43 -1.64 -20.32
N ARG A 41 -11.33 -0.91 -20.39
CA ARG A 41 -11.33 0.55 -20.60
C ARG A 41 -11.97 0.93 -21.93
N GLU A 42 -11.70 0.21 -23.01
CA GLU A 42 -12.19 0.54 -24.35
C GLU A 42 -13.66 0.14 -24.55
N ASN A 43 -14.08 -0.99 -24.00
CA ASN A 43 -15.42 -1.55 -24.24
C ASN A 43 -16.44 -1.25 -23.13
N TYR A 44 -16.00 -1.06 -21.88
CA TYR A 44 -16.87 -1.06 -20.70
C TYR A 44 -16.56 0.09 -19.72
N ASN A 45 -15.97 1.19 -20.22
CA ASN A 45 -15.40 2.26 -19.38
C ASN A 45 -16.36 2.81 -18.31
N ARG A 46 -17.60 3.13 -18.73
CA ARG A 46 -18.63 3.72 -17.88
C ARG A 46 -19.11 2.78 -16.77
N GLU A 47 -18.94 1.47 -16.98
CA GLU A 47 -19.36 0.41 -16.06
C GLU A 47 -18.22 -0.04 -15.14
N CYS A 48 -16.98 0.34 -15.46
CA CYS A 48 -15.81 0.02 -14.66
C CYS A 48 -15.60 1.05 -13.54
N LEU A 49 -15.16 0.57 -12.37
CA LEU A 49 -14.56 1.37 -11.31
C LEU A 49 -13.14 0.90 -11.07
N LEU A 50 -12.17 1.78 -11.27
CA LEU A 50 -10.78 1.53 -10.94
C LEU A 50 -10.46 2.00 -9.53
N ILE A 51 -9.95 1.10 -8.68
CA ILE A 51 -9.51 1.43 -7.32
C ILE A 51 -7.99 1.33 -7.27
N TYR A 52 -7.31 2.47 -7.12
CA TYR A 52 -5.90 2.51 -6.81
C TYR A 52 -5.71 2.44 -5.29
N SER A 53 -5.30 1.27 -4.79
CA SER A 53 -5.15 1.02 -3.35
C SER A 53 -3.69 0.98 -2.86
N MET A 54 -2.76 1.43 -3.69
CA MET A 54 -1.34 1.50 -3.36
C MET A 54 -0.95 2.89 -2.87
N TRP A 55 0.26 3.03 -2.33
CA TRP A 55 0.79 4.33 -1.92
C TRP A 55 0.90 5.29 -3.13
N ASP A 56 0.42 6.52 -2.99
CA ASP A 56 0.40 7.51 -4.07
C ASP A 56 1.80 7.95 -4.51
N GLY A 57 2.81 7.80 -3.64
CA GLY A 57 4.21 8.05 -3.97
C GLY A 57 4.73 7.20 -5.12
N TYR A 58 4.21 5.98 -5.32
CA TYR A 58 4.59 5.15 -6.48
C TYR A 58 4.18 5.77 -7.82
N LEU A 59 3.13 6.60 -7.83
CA LEU A 59 2.72 7.29 -9.05
C LEU A 59 3.69 8.41 -9.44
N ARG A 60 4.48 8.91 -8.49
CA ARG A 60 5.43 10.02 -8.66
C ARG A 60 6.85 9.56 -8.97
N GLN A 61 7.10 8.26 -9.03
CA GLN A 61 8.40 7.69 -9.39
C GLN A 61 8.64 7.81 -10.91
N SER A 62 9.91 8.01 -11.30
CA SER A 62 10.29 8.21 -12.71
C SER A 62 10.08 6.97 -13.60
N ASP A 63 10.07 5.78 -13.01
CA ASP A 63 9.85 4.48 -13.65
C ASP A 63 8.42 3.94 -13.46
N ASN A 64 7.47 4.83 -13.11
CA ASN A 64 6.08 4.47 -12.86
C ASN A 64 5.42 3.82 -14.10
N THR A 65 5.15 2.52 -13.97
CA THR A 65 4.39 1.72 -14.95
C THR A 65 2.89 1.63 -14.63
N LEU A 66 2.50 2.01 -13.41
CA LEU A 66 1.12 1.96 -12.91
C LEU A 66 0.22 3.00 -13.60
N GLN A 67 0.75 4.17 -13.97
CA GLN A 67 -0.04 5.22 -14.63
C GLN A 67 -0.72 4.70 -15.90
N SER A 68 0.01 3.94 -16.72
CA SER A 68 -0.50 3.37 -17.97
C SER A 68 -1.70 2.43 -17.80
N LEU A 69 -1.81 1.80 -16.63
CA LEU A 69 -2.94 0.94 -16.27
C LEU A 69 -4.19 1.77 -15.93
N MET A 70 -4.00 2.99 -15.43
CA MET A 70 -5.08 3.85 -14.95
C MET A 70 -5.59 4.83 -16.02
N ASP A 71 -4.73 5.21 -16.95
CA ASP A 71 -5.01 6.23 -17.95
C ASP A 71 -6.27 5.90 -18.76
N GLY A 72 -7.19 6.87 -18.83
CA GLY A 72 -8.40 6.81 -19.64
C GLY A 72 -9.58 6.08 -19.02
N PHE A 73 -9.49 5.57 -17.79
CA PHE A 73 -10.68 5.17 -17.03
C PHE A 73 -11.45 6.42 -16.56
N GLN A 74 -12.76 6.47 -16.79
CA GLN A 74 -13.64 7.59 -16.42
C GLN A 74 -13.94 7.61 -14.93
N ASN A 75 -14.02 6.43 -14.30
CA ASN A 75 -14.25 6.29 -12.88
C ASN A 75 -13.03 5.66 -12.21
N SER A 76 -12.25 6.48 -11.50
CA SER A 76 -11.12 6.01 -10.70
C SER A 76 -11.11 6.65 -9.32
N ILE A 77 -10.84 5.88 -8.29
CA ILE A 77 -10.69 6.37 -6.90
C ILE A 77 -9.38 5.88 -6.31
N GLN A 78 -8.79 6.69 -5.44
CA GLN A 78 -7.62 6.32 -4.65
C GLN A 78 -8.08 5.95 -3.23
N LEU A 79 -7.82 4.71 -2.83
CA LEU A 79 -8.18 4.18 -1.51
C LEU A 79 -6.99 3.40 -0.93
N HIS A 80 -6.06 4.14 -0.34
CA HIS A 80 -4.90 3.57 0.32
C HIS A 80 -5.08 3.56 1.84
N THR A 81 -4.85 2.41 2.47
CA THR A 81 -4.65 2.33 3.91
C THR A 81 -3.18 2.03 4.17
N SER A 82 -2.49 2.92 4.88
CA SER A 82 -1.09 2.73 5.25
C SER A 82 -0.95 1.47 6.12
N GLY A 83 0.07 0.65 5.83
CA GLY A 83 0.48 -0.44 6.71
C GLY A 83 1.37 0.01 7.86
N HIS A 84 1.84 1.27 7.83
CA HIS A 84 2.66 1.85 8.90
C HIS A 84 1.79 2.50 9.97
N ALA A 85 2.22 2.36 11.23
CA ALA A 85 1.61 3.02 12.37
C ALA A 85 1.66 4.55 12.21
N THR A 86 0.60 5.23 12.66
CA THR A 86 0.61 6.69 12.76
C THR A 86 1.51 7.14 13.93
N ASN A 87 1.86 8.43 13.96
CA ASN A 87 2.63 8.99 15.07
C ASN A 87 1.93 8.78 16.42
N GLU A 88 0.60 8.92 16.44
CA GLU A 88 -0.22 8.71 17.64
C GLU A 88 -0.17 7.26 18.11
N ALA A 89 -0.26 6.30 17.18
CA ALA A 89 -0.13 4.88 17.49
C ALA A 89 1.28 4.53 18.00
N ILE A 90 2.33 5.12 17.43
CA ILE A 90 3.71 4.96 17.93
C ILE A 90 3.80 5.48 19.38
N VAL A 91 3.25 6.67 19.65
CA VAL A 91 3.24 7.25 21.00
C VAL A 91 2.49 6.37 21.98
N GLU A 92 1.32 5.85 21.60
CA GLU A 92 0.53 4.93 22.41
C GLU A 92 1.31 3.65 22.74
N VAL A 93 1.97 3.04 21.75
CA VAL A 93 2.79 1.85 21.96
C VAL A 93 3.95 2.15 22.91
N CYS A 94 4.69 3.25 22.70
CA CYS A 94 5.82 3.61 23.57
C CYS A 94 5.37 3.85 25.02
N ASN A 95 4.25 4.54 25.23
CA ASN A 95 3.70 4.77 26.56
C ASN A 95 3.20 3.48 27.22
N THR A 96 2.55 2.61 26.45
CA THR A 96 2.02 1.32 26.92
C THR A 96 3.16 0.38 27.33
N VAL A 97 4.20 0.27 26.49
CA VAL A 97 5.36 -0.57 26.75
C VAL A 97 6.21 -0.01 27.89
N SER A 98 6.29 1.33 28.02
CA SER A 98 7.12 2.02 29.01
C SER A 98 8.57 1.50 29.03
N PRO A 99 9.33 1.70 27.94
CA PRO A 99 10.67 1.14 27.79
C PRO A 99 11.59 1.62 28.91
N LYS A 100 12.37 0.68 29.46
CA LYS A 100 13.24 0.93 30.61
C LYS A 100 14.57 1.58 30.24
N GLN A 101 15.09 1.30 29.05
CA GLN A 101 16.42 1.74 28.64
C GLN A 101 16.36 2.77 27.52
N ALA A 102 15.80 2.40 26.36
CA ALA A 102 15.73 3.28 25.21
C ALA A 102 14.59 2.90 24.26
N ILE A 103 14.20 3.87 23.44
CA ILE A 103 13.49 3.69 22.18
C ILE A 103 14.53 3.82 21.08
N ILE A 104 14.65 2.80 20.22
CA ILE A 104 15.58 2.80 19.08
C ILE A 104 14.75 2.81 17.80
N PRO A 105 14.61 3.96 17.11
CA PRO A 105 13.88 4.03 15.85
C PRO A 105 14.59 3.23 14.76
N ILE A 106 13.94 2.19 14.25
CA ILE A 106 14.44 1.35 13.15
C ILE A 106 13.47 1.37 11.95
N HIS A 107 13.94 0.97 10.78
CA HIS A 107 13.14 0.90 9.53
C HIS A 107 12.48 2.25 9.15
N THR A 108 13.19 3.36 9.38
CA THR A 108 12.78 4.71 8.99
C THR A 108 13.92 5.42 8.27
N PHE A 109 13.60 6.23 7.26
CA PHE A 109 14.58 7.10 6.59
C PHE A 109 14.90 8.36 7.38
N ASN A 110 14.18 8.62 8.48
CA ASN A 110 14.35 9.82 9.28
C ASN A 110 14.10 9.50 10.76
N PRO A 111 15.08 8.88 11.46
CA PRO A 111 14.93 8.49 12.86
C PRO A 111 14.72 9.69 13.78
N THR A 112 15.33 10.85 13.48
CA THR A 112 15.23 12.07 14.32
C THR A 112 13.82 12.66 14.38
N LYS A 113 12.89 12.24 13.52
CA LYS A 113 11.47 12.58 13.69
C LYS A 113 10.87 12.04 14.99
N PHE A 114 11.44 11.00 15.59
CA PHE A 114 10.98 10.47 16.87
C PHE A 114 11.12 11.50 18.01
N ASP A 115 12.12 12.39 17.94
CA ASP A 115 12.32 13.45 18.94
C ASP A 115 11.12 14.41 19.03
N SER A 116 10.41 14.59 17.91
CA SER A 116 9.22 15.44 17.83
C SER A 116 7.95 14.80 18.42
N LEU A 117 8.00 13.53 18.82
CA LEU A 117 6.82 12.80 19.33
C LEU A 117 6.50 13.10 20.80
N GLY A 118 7.34 13.90 21.49
CA GLY A 118 7.10 14.30 22.88
C GLY A 118 7.14 13.14 23.88
N LEU A 119 7.86 12.07 23.55
CA LEU A 119 8.02 10.90 24.40
C LEU A 119 8.91 11.22 25.61
N ARG A 120 8.54 10.72 26.79
CA ARG A 120 9.31 10.90 28.04
C ARG A 120 10.50 9.95 28.20
N PHE A 121 10.66 9.03 27.26
CA PHE A 121 11.67 7.97 27.32
C PHE A 121 12.90 8.38 26.53
N HIS A 122 14.07 7.86 26.91
CA HIS A 122 15.30 8.05 26.15
C HIS A 122 15.14 7.53 24.72
N ILE A 123 15.52 8.34 23.73
CA ILE A 123 15.50 7.97 22.31
C ILE A 123 16.96 7.87 21.87
N GLU A 124 17.35 6.70 21.38
CA GLU A 124 18.70 6.43 20.90
C GLU A 124 18.69 6.29 19.37
N HIS A 125 19.52 7.09 18.70
CA HIS A 125 19.67 7.04 17.24
C HIS A 125 20.92 6.25 16.88
N LEU A 126 20.69 5.06 16.33
CA LEU A 126 21.78 4.20 15.86
C LEU A 126 21.85 4.22 14.33
N SER A 127 23.07 4.27 13.83
CA SER A 127 23.42 3.98 12.44
C SER A 127 23.63 2.46 12.27
N ASP A 128 23.56 1.99 11.03
CA ASP A 128 23.80 0.58 10.70
C ASP A 128 25.16 0.11 11.25
N GLY A 129 25.14 -0.98 12.02
CA GLY A 129 26.32 -1.57 12.64
C GLY A 129 26.73 -1.00 14.00
N GLN A 130 26.05 0.03 14.51
CA GLN A 130 26.28 0.50 15.88
C GLN A 130 25.66 -0.43 16.92
N VAL A 131 26.32 -0.55 18.07
CA VAL A 131 25.90 -1.40 19.20
C VAL A 131 25.34 -0.51 20.31
N PHE A 132 24.19 -0.90 20.85
CA PHE A 132 23.64 -0.32 22.07
C PHE A 132 23.81 -1.31 23.22
N GLU A 133 24.62 -0.93 24.20
CA GLU A 133 24.90 -1.75 25.38
C GLU A 133 23.78 -1.60 26.42
N VAL A 134 23.32 -2.74 26.91
CA VAL A 134 22.18 -2.88 27.83
C VAL A 134 22.75 -3.16 29.21
N ASN A 135 22.58 -2.22 30.15
CA ASN A 135 22.97 -2.40 31.56
C ASN A 135 21.93 -3.18 32.36
#